data_AF-A0A8D2IFZ8-F1
#
_entry.id   AF-A0A8D2IFZ8-F1
#
_cell.length_a   1.000
_cell.length_b   1.000
_cell.length_c   1.000
_cell.angle_alpha   90.00
_cell.angle_beta   90.00
_cell.angle_gamma   90.00
#
_symmetry.space_group_name_H-M   'P 1'
#
loop_
_entity.id
_entity.type
_entity.pdbx_description
1 polymer ?
#
loop_
_entity_poly.entity_id
_entity_poly.type
_entity_poly.pdbx_seq_one_letter_code
_entity_poly.pdbx_strand_id
1 'polypeptide(L)'
;MWPALVIPTFLFLSCFSVGSAQIPGSVTDGNDRYPPFWDQINGDIAEFPVQDNKIIIDIWKYKDRLQIYKILIRESNKYFVQFGKNDTGNVLWGLTLFYGKLYKTGRFVKPSNSSVCAYEGEFPGCISIDSGWGGFNFYVLTIYFLAAIESGFLRNISQEIVFLSPEEHRSYFCYSIEECRASFPQAMDAAKKFYQYLQSRKILSIVGDTPVYNTDKDTAILYMWDAHQALIDIGKPMFNDIFQYSSATERDFTFNFLLAIEFCAAAIYRSFFESSAEFLVGFPHRPLTDEDDPILPSDLNIREKALMSSVTLISNINQMTGGSFLTVWKKAMNVSKITQFLGRLIINNLLLIPNT
;
A
#
# COMPACT_ATOMS: atom_id res chain seq x y z
N MET A 1 37.55 1.09 0.73
CA MET A 1 37.67 0.47 -0.61
C MET A 1 36.49 -0.46 -0.94
N TRP A 2 35.26 -0.14 -0.51
CA TRP A 2 34.05 -0.93 -0.80
C TRP A 2 32.98 -0.31 -1.74
N PRO A 3 33.08 0.93 -2.26
CA PRO A 3 32.01 1.44 -3.13
C PRO A 3 32.04 0.86 -4.56
N ALA A 4 33.10 0.13 -4.94
CA ALA A 4 33.27 -0.41 -6.30
C ALA A 4 32.60 -1.78 -6.53
N LEU A 5 32.19 -2.49 -5.47
CA LEU A 5 31.62 -3.85 -5.57
C LEU A 5 30.09 -3.90 -5.61
N VAL A 6 29.40 -2.81 -5.28
CA VAL A 6 27.92 -2.79 -5.17
C VAL A 6 27.23 -2.62 -6.53
N ILE A 7 27.83 -1.85 -7.46
CA ILE A 7 27.33 -1.69 -8.83
C ILE A 7 27.37 -3.01 -9.62
N PRO A 8 28.44 -3.83 -9.53
CA PRO A 8 28.46 -5.18 -10.09
C PRO A 8 27.38 -6.11 -9.52
N THR A 9 27.03 -6.03 -8.23
CA THR A 9 26.00 -6.90 -7.62
C THR A 9 24.62 -6.63 -8.20
N PHE A 10 24.25 -5.36 -8.43
CA PHE A 10 22.99 -5.00 -9.06
C PHE A 10 22.91 -5.39 -10.55
N LEU A 11 24.02 -5.28 -11.29
CA LEU A 11 24.10 -5.75 -12.68
C LEU A 11 24.07 -7.29 -12.76
N PHE A 12 24.71 -7.99 -11.82
CA PHE A 12 24.63 -9.45 -11.72
C PHE A 12 23.21 -9.94 -11.41
N LEU A 13 22.46 -9.25 -10.55
CA LEU A 13 21.08 -9.59 -10.22
C LEU A 13 20.11 -9.40 -11.41
N SER A 14 20.39 -8.48 -12.34
CA SER A 14 19.63 -8.36 -13.59
C SER A 14 19.91 -9.49 -14.61
N CYS A 15 20.97 -10.26 -14.43
CA CYS A 15 21.36 -11.37 -15.31
C CYS A 15 20.78 -12.73 -14.89
N PHE A 16 20.10 -12.84 -13.74
CA PHE A 16 19.48 -14.07 -13.26
C PHE A 16 17.95 -14.11 -13.47
N SER A 17 17.44 -13.46 -14.54
CA SER A 17 16.09 -13.70 -15.00
C SER A 17 15.99 -15.17 -15.45
N VAL A 18 15.31 -15.97 -14.64
CA VAL A 18 15.14 -17.41 -14.81
C VAL A 18 14.49 -17.69 -16.18
N GLY A 19 15.03 -18.69 -16.88
CA GLY A 19 14.78 -18.99 -18.29
C GLY A 19 13.34 -19.30 -18.68
N SER A 20 13.08 -19.08 -19.97
CA SER A 20 11.82 -19.25 -20.70
C SER A 20 11.06 -20.54 -20.41
N ALA A 21 9.77 -20.39 -20.12
CA ALA A 21 8.73 -21.37 -20.43
C ALA A 21 7.45 -20.63 -20.85
N GLN A 22 6.95 -20.90 -22.07
CA GLN A 22 5.66 -20.41 -22.57
C GLN A 22 4.53 -21.33 -22.08
N ILE A 23 3.47 -20.80 -21.45
CA ILE A 23 2.11 -21.39 -21.40
C ILE A 23 1.06 -20.25 -21.24
N PRO A 24 -0.13 -20.32 -21.89
CA PRO A 24 -0.96 -19.17 -22.22
C PRO A 24 -2.10 -18.89 -21.24
N GLY A 25 -2.58 -17.65 -21.27
CA GLY A 25 -3.89 -17.25 -20.77
C GLY A 25 -3.85 -16.43 -19.48
N SER A 26 -3.86 -15.11 -19.63
CA SER A 26 -4.41 -14.21 -18.60
C SER A 26 -4.65 -12.84 -19.23
N VAL A 27 -5.65 -12.77 -20.11
CA VAL A 27 -6.31 -11.49 -20.36
C VAL A 27 -7.21 -11.27 -19.15
N THR A 28 -6.74 -10.49 -18.16
CA THR A 28 -7.60 -10.03 -17.08
C THR A 28 -8.58 -9.01 -17.67
N ASP A 29 -9.86 -9.25 -17.47
CA ASP A 29 -10.90 -8.31 -17.91
C ASP A 29 -10.69 -6.97 -17.18
N GLY A 30 -10.99 -5.85 -17.83
CA GLY A 30 -10.58 -4.51 -17.37
C GLY A 30 -11.03 -4.16 -15.95
N ASN A 31 -12.10 -4.81 -15.45
CA ASN A 31 -12.69 -4.58 -14.13
C ASN A 31 -12.01 -5.38 -12.99
N ASP A 32 -11.24 -6.42 -13.30
CA ASP A 32 -10.59 -7.27 -12.28
C ASP A 32 -9.42 -6.57 -11.57
N ARG A 33 -9.02 -5.39 -12.05
CA ARG A 33 -7.89 -4.63 -11.50
C ARG A 33 -8.30 -3.70 -10.35
N TYR A 34 -9.54 -3.22 -10.33
CA TYR A 34 -10.03 -2.39 -9.22
C TYR A 34 -10.26 -3.22 -7.94
N PRO A 35 -10.27 -2.58 -6.76
CA PRO A 35 -10.67 -3.26 -5.53
C PRO A 35 -12.10 -3.79 -5.64
N PRO A 36 -12.43 -4.94 -5.02
CA PRO A 36 -13.80 -5.43 -4.99
C PRO A 36 -14.77 -4.37 -4.48
N PHE A 37 -15.95 -4.28 -5.10
CA PHE A 37 -16.99 -3.29 -4.78
C PHE A 37 -16.65 -1.83 -5.12
N TRP A 38 -15.57 -1.54 -5.84
CA TRP A 38 -15.20 -0.17 -6.20
C TRP A 38 -16.31 0.63 -6.90
N ASP A 39 -17.06 -0.02 -7.79
CA ASP A 39 -18.17 0.61 -8.52
C ASP A 39 -19.46 0.72 -7.69
N GLN A 40 -19.54 0.01 -6.56
CA GLN A 40 -20.71 0.03 -5.66
C GLN A 40 -20.64 1.15 -4.62
N ILE A 41 -19.52 1.88 -4.58
CA ILE A 41 -19.27 2.94 -3.61
C ILE A 41 -19.05 4.28 -4.34
N ASN A 42 -19.58 5.38 -3.82
CA ASN A 42 -19.52 6.69 -4.50
C ASN A 42 -18.27 7.51 -4.12
N GLY A 43 -17.61 7.17 -3.00
CA GLY A 43 -16.47 7.93 -2.48
C GLY A 43 -16.86 9.35 -2.05
N ASP A 44 -18.03 9.50 -1.44
CA ASP A 44 -18.53 10.74 -0.84
C ASP A 44 -18.69 10.53 0.67
N ILE A 45 -18.25 11.50 1.46
CA ILE A 45 -18.35 11.45 2.92
C ILE A 45 -19.82 11.43 3.39
N ALA A 46 -20.74 12.01 2.61
CA ALA A 46 -22.17 12.08 2.95
C ALA A 46 -22.90 10.73 2.90
N GLU A 47 -22.28 9.70 2.32
CA GLU A 47 -22.83 8.35 2.23
C GLU A 47 -22.66 7.54 3.53
N PHE A 48 -21.83 8.02 4.46
CA PHE A 48 -21.71 7.39 5.77
C PHE A 48 -22.92 7.71 6.64
N PRO A 49 -23.36 6.77 7.49
CA PRO A 49 -24.48 7.00 8.39
C PRO A 49 -24.19 8.16 9.34
N VAL A 50 -25.19 9.01 9.55
CA VAL A 50 -25.12 10.12 10.50
C VAL A 50 -25.97 9.79 11.72
N GLN A 51 -25.37 9.88 12.90
CA GLN A 51 -26.05 9.72 14.18
C GLN A 51 -25.63 10.85 15.11
N ASP A 52 -26.61 11.49 15.78
CA ASP A 52 -26.36 12.59 16.73
C ASP A 52 -25.49 13.72 16.15
N ASN A 53 -25.70 14.05 14.87
CA ASN A 53 -24.94 15.02 14.10
C ASN A 53 -23.44 14.68 13.92
N LYS A 54 -23.08 13.41 14.05
CA LYS A 54 -21.75 12.86 13.79
C LYS A 54 -21.80 11.86 12.65
N ILE A 55 -20.76 11.85 11.82
CA ILE A 55 -20.56 10.83 10.78
C ILE A 55 -19.98 9.60 11.45
N ILE A 56 -20.68 8.47 11.36
CA ILE A 56 -20.27 7.20 11.94
C ILE A 56 -19.63 6.35 10.87
N ILE A 57 -18.42 5.86 11.12
CA ILE A 57 -17.68 5.01 10.18
C ILE A 57 -17.25 3.73 10.90
N ASP A 58 -17.65 2.57 10.37
CA ASP A 58 -17.13 1.29 10.85
C ASP A 58 -15.79 1.01 10.18
N ILE A 59 -14.71 1.42 10.84
CA ILE A 59 -13.36 1.24 10.34
C ILE A 59 -12.91 -0.22 10.33
N TRP A 60 -13.72 -1.17 10.81
CA TRP A 60 -13.46 -2.61 10.69
C TRP A 60 -14.33 -3.26 9.61
N LYS A 61 -15.10 -2.46 8.86
CA LYS A 61 -15.85 -2.89 7.69
C LYS A 61 -15.10 -2.59 6.40
N TYR A 62 -15.03 -3.58 5.50
CA TYR A 62 -14.26 -3.47 4.26
C TYR A 62 -14.73 -2.31 3.38
N LYS A 63 -16.04 -2.21 3.15
CA LYS A 63 -16.62 -1.18 2.29
C LYS A 63 -16.43 0.23 2.84
N ASP A 64 -16.43 0.40 4.16
CA ASP A 64 -16.24 1.70 4.81
C ASP A 64 -14.78 2.17 4.66
N ARG A 65 -13.80 1.27 4.86
CA ARG A 65 -12.39 1.57 4.53
C ARG A 65 -12.20 1.88 3.04
N LEU A 66 -12.85 1.12 2.16
CA LEU A 66 -12.78 1.35 0.72
C LEU A 66 -13.37 2.71 0.32
N GLN A 67 -14.48 3.11 0.94
CA GLN A 67 -15.10 4.43 0.78
C GLN A 67 -14.11 5.53 1.17
N ILE A 68 -13.38 5.40 2.28
CA ILE A 68 -12.32 6.35 2.68
C ILE A 68 -11.24 6.44 1.59
N TYR A 69 -10.71 5.32 1.11
CA TYR A 69 -9.72 5.33 0.01
C TYR A 69 -10.24 6.09 -1.22
N LYS A 70 -11.52 5.86 -1.59
CA LYS A 70 -12.15 6.53 -2.73
C LYS A 70 -12.34 8.02 -2.51
N ILE A 71 -12.71 8.45 -1.31
CA ILE A 71 -12.77 9.88 -0.92
C ILE A 71 -11.38 10.53 -1.09
N LEU A 72 -10.34 9.91 -0.53
CA LEU A 72 -8.98 10.46 -0.60
C LEU A 72 -8.49 10.59 -2.04
N ILE A 73 -8.72 9.58 -2.88
CA ILE A 73 -8.39 9.63 -4.32
C ILE A 73 -9.18 10.74 -5.00
N ARG A 74 -10.51 10.76 -4.86
CA ARG A 74 -11.39 11.73 -5.52
C ARG A 74 -11.02 13.18 -5.18
N GLU A 75 -10.81 13.47 -3.91
CA GLU A 75 -10.49 14.83 -3.45
C GLU A 75 -9.08 15.29 -3.87
N SER A 76 -8.18 14.33 -4.10
CA SER A 76 -6.80 14.62 -4.54
C SER A 76 -6.58 14.54 -6.04
N ASN A 77 -7.48 13.93 -6.82
CA ASN A 77 -7.32 13.70 -8.27
C ASN A 77 -7.03 14.98 -9.06
N LYS A 78 -7.64 16.10 -8.68
CA LYS A 78 -7.40 17.42 -9.30
C LYS A 78 -5.91 17.79 -9.35
N TYR A 79 -5.09 17.34 -8.40
CA TYR A 79 -3.65 17.61 -8.37
C TYR A 79 -2.82 16.69 -9.27
N PHE A 80 -3.43 15.63 -9.81
CA PHE A 80 -2.74 14.55 -10.53
C PHE A 80 -3.27 14.33 -11.96
N VAL A 81 -4.22 15.13 -12.44
CA VAL A 81 -4.84 15.03 -13.78
C VAL A 81 -3.85 14.98 -14.94
N GLN A 82 -2.68 15.62 -14.79
CA GLN A 82 -1.63 15.65 -15.79
C GLN A 82 -0.75 14.39 -15.84
N PHE A 83 -0.94 13.44 -14.91
CA PHE A 83 -0.09 12.24 -14.78
C PHE A 83 -0.79 10.94 -15.21
N GLY A 84 -2.09 10.98 -15.51
CA GLY A 84 -2.85 9.83 -15.99
C GLY A 84 -4.27 10.22 -16.40
N LYS A 85 -4.87 9.44 -17.29
CA LYS A 85 -6.27 9.64 -17.71
C LYS A 85 -7.22 8.97 -16.71
N ASN A 86 -8.46 9.43 -16.61
CA ASN A 86 -9.49 8.82 -15.76
C ASN A 86 -8.98 8.56 -14.33
N ASP A 87 -8.35 9.58 -13.74
CA ASP A 87 -7.82 9.55 -12.37
C ASP A 87 -6.69 8.56 -12.07
N THR A 88 -6.22 7.78 -13.06
CA THR A 88 -5.17 6.75 -12.89
C THR A 88 -3.81 7.30 -12.46
N GLY A 89 -3.58 8.61 -12.61
CA GLY A 89 -2.33 9.29 -12.25
C GLY A 89 -2.19 9.62 -10.76
N ASN A 90 -3.19 9.29 -9.92
CA ASN A 90 -3.12 9.56 -8.49
C ASN A 90 -2.13 8.63 -7.77
N VAL A 91 -1.28 9.18 -6.89
CA VAL A 91 -0.28 8.41 -6.13
C VAL A 91 -0.87 7.51 -5.05
N LEU A 92 -2.13 7.73 -4.66
CA LEU A 92 -2.82 6.92 -3.64
C LEU A 92 -3.38 5.60 -4.19
N TRP A 93 -3.26 5.34 -5.49
CA TRP A 93 -3.69 4.08 -6.10
C TRP A 93 -2.92 2.88 -5.57
N GLY A 94 -1.62 3.00 -5.30
CA GLY A 94 -0.83 1.90 -4.76
C GLY A 94 -1.40 1.29 -3.48
N LEU A 95 -1.79 2.15 -2.52
CA LEU A 95 -2.41 1.70 -1.27
C LEU A 95 -3.80 1.11 -1.48
N THR A 96 -4.58 1.75 -2.35
CA THR A 96 -5.96 1.37 -2.63
C THR A 96 -6.04 0.01 -3.33
N LEU A 97 -5.17 -0.22 -4.32
CA LEU A 97 -5.09 -1.50 -5.03
C LEU A 97 -4.53 -2.60 -4.13
N PHE A 98 -3.53 -2.29 -3.30
CA PHE A 98 -2.99 -3.26 -2.34
C PHE A 98 -4.06 -3.67 -1.32
N TYR A 99 -4.85 -2.72 -0.81
CA TYR A 99 -6.01 -2.99 0.04
C TYR A 99 -7.02 -3.94 -0.63
N GLY A 100 -7.36 -3.69 -1.90
CA GLY A 100 -8.18 -4.60 -2.69
C GLY A 100 -7.58 -6.00 -2.87
N LYS A 101 -6.27 -6.09 -3.08
CA LYS A 101 -5.55 -7.36 -3.20
C LYS A 101 -5.54 -8.15 -1.89
N LEU A 102 -5.35 -7.50 -0.74
CA LEU A 102 -5.45 -8.15 0.58
C LEU A 102 -6.83 -8.77 0.80
N TYR A 103 -7.90 -8.10 0.39
CA TYR A 103 -9.25 -8.66 0.44
C TYR A 103 -9.44 -9.85 -0.50
N LYS A 104 -9.08 -9.70 -1.78
CA LYS A 104 -9.21 -10.77 -2.80
C LYS A 104 -8.47 -12.05 -2.41
N THR A 105 -7.38 -11.91 -1.65
CA THR A 105 -6.51 -13.02 -1.27
C THR A 105 -6.78 -13.54 0.15
N GLY A 106 -7.88 -13.12 0.79
CA GLY A 106 -8.27 -13.64 2.10
C GLY A 106 -7.36 -13.23 3.27
N ARG A 107 -6.62 -12.13 3.16
CA ARG A 107 -5.68 -11.70 4.21
C ARG A 107 -6.32 -10.89 5.34
N PHE A 108 -7.59 -10.48 5.20
CA PHE A 108 -8.33 -9.76 6.25
C PHE A 108 -9.17 -10.66 7.17
N VAL A 109 -9.33 -11.94 6.86
CA VAL A 109 -10.09 -12.86 7.72
C VAL A 109 -9.21 -13.40 8.84
N LYS A 110 -9.84 -13.85 9.95
CA LYS A 110 -9.14 -14.69 10.93
C LYS A 110 -8.86 -16.05 10.29
N PRO A 111 -7.61 -16.54 10.28
CA PRO A 111 -7.24 -17.83 9.69
C PRO A 111 -7.88 -19.06 10.33
N SER A 112 -8.45 -18.96 11.55
CA SER A 112 -9.24 -20.04 12.12
C SER A 112 -10.67 -20.04 11.55
N ASN A 113 -11.10 -21.19 11.02
CA ASN A 113 -12.47 -21.50 10.55
C ASN A 113 -13.60 -21.31 11.60
N SER A 114 -13.34 -20.64 12.72
CA SER A 114 -14.26 -20.41 13.83
C SER A 114 -14.71 -18.95 13.95
N SER A 115 -14.21 -18.02 13.14
CA SER A 115 -14.60 -16.60 13.24
C SER A 115 -15.89 -16.31 12.47
N VAL A 116 -16.77 -15.52 13.12
CA VAL A 116 -18.02 -15.00 12.54
C VAL A 116 -17.78 -14.27 11.21
N CYS A 117 -16.61 -13.64 11.04
CA CYS A 117 -16.20 -12.98 9.81
C CYS A 117 -16.00 -13.90 8.59
N ALA A 118 -15.82 -15.21 8.80
CA ALA A 118 -15.70 -16.18 7.72
C ALA A 118 -17.06 -16.78 7.29
N TYR A 119 -18.13 -16.63 8.09
CA TYR A 119 -19.37 -17.40 7.95
C TYR A 119 -20.67 -16.59 7.95
N GLU A 120 -20.65 -15.28 8.19
CA GLU A 120 -21.81 -14.44 7.83
C GLU A 120 -21.91 -14.39 6.29
N GLY A 121 -22.75 -15.30 5.79
CA GLY A 121 -23.01 -15.55 4.39
C GLY A 121 -23.43 -14.29 3.65
N GLU A 122 -22.89 -14.19 2.43
CA GLU A 122 -22.87 -13.01 1.56
C GLU A 122 -21.76 -12.01 1.90
N PHE A 123 -20.70 -12.05 1.09
CA PHE A 123 -19.94 -10.86 0.70
C PHE A 123 -20.85 -9.60 0.81
N PRO A 124 -20.65 -8.70 1.80
CA PRO A 124 -19.34 -8.12 2.09
C PRO A 124 -19.04 -7.83 3.59
N GLY A 125 -17.94 -8.38 4.09
CA GLY A 125 -16.83 -7.51 4.51
C GLY A 125 -16.79 -6.99 5.95
N CYS A 126 -16.50 -7.87 6.90
CA CYS A 126 -15.74 -7.47 8.08
C CYS A 126 -14.24 -7.79 7.91
N ILE A 127 -13.41 -6.96 8.54
CA ILE A 127 -11.97 -7.11 8.68
C ILE A 127 -11.76 -7.60 10.10
N SER A 128 -11.11 -8.74 10.27
CA SER A 128 -10.81 -9.26 11.60
C SER A 128 -9.84 -8.34 12.33
N ILE A 129 -10.17 -7.94 13.57
CA ILE A 129 -9.23 -7.20 14.44
C ILE A 129 -7.97 -8.01 14.76
N ASP A 130 -8.11 -9.34 14.74
CA ASP A 130 -7.04 -10.32 14.89
C ASP A 130 -6.19 -10.54 13.62
N SER A 131 -6.53 -9.91 12.49
CA SER A 131 -5.73 -10.03 11.27
C SER A 131 -4.56 -9.05 11.33
N GLY A 132 -3.32 -9.55 11.25
CA GLY A 132 -2.14 -8.70 11.15
C GLY A 132 -2.20 -7.72 9.97
N TRP A 133 -2.69 -8.15 8.80
CA TRP A 133 -2.93 -7.25 7.66
C TRP A 133 -4.09 -6.27 7.91
N GLY A 134 -5.12 -6.70 8.65
CA GLY A 134 -6.24 -5.85 9.07
C GLY A 134 -5.78 -4.72 9.99
N GLY A 135 -5.00 -5.03 11.03
CA GLY A 135 -4.40 -4.08 11.95
C GLY A 135 -3.33 -3.19 11.29
N PHE A 136 -2.45 -3.76 10.46
CA PHE A 136 -1.48 -2.98 9.68
C PHE A 136 -2.17 -1.95 8.80
N ASN A 137 -3.17 -2.38 8.03
CA ASN A 137 -3.89 -1.50 7.11
C ASN A 137 -4.71 -0.44 7.86
N PHE A 138 -5.17 -0.74 9.08
CA PHE A 138 -5.86 0.25 9.93
C PHE A 138 -4.99 1.50 10.09
N TYR A 139 -3.74 1.37 10.55
CA TYR A 139 -2.90 2.56 10.76
C TYR A 139 -2.65 3.31 9.47
N VAL A 140 -2.36 2.59 8.39
CA VAL A 140 -2.14 3.20 7.08
C VAL A 140 -3.34 4.08 6.72
N LEU A 141 -4.54 3.52 6.66
CA LEU A 141 -5.72 4.26 6.23
C LEU A 141 -6.15 5.34 7.24
N THR A 142 -6.29 4.97 8.51
CA THR A 142 -6.84 5.83 9.57
C THR A 142 -6.00 7.09 9.72
N ILE A 143 -4.68 6.97 9.81
CA ILE A 143 -3.81 8.14 9.97
C ILE A 143 -3.78 8.97 8.68
N TYR A 144 -3.75 8.36 7.49
CA TYR A 144 -3.85 9.12 6.23
C TYR A 144 -5.13 9.95 6.15
N PHE A 145 -6.25 9.41 6.59
CA PHE A 145 -7.54 10.09 6.52
C PHE A 145 -7.68 11.18 7.59
N LEU A 146 -7.32 10.87 8.84
CA LEU A 146 -7.33 11.85 9.93
C LEU A 146 -6.37 13.01 9.67
N ALA A 147 -5.19 12.75 9.08
CA ALA A 147 -4.27 13.81 8.67
C ALA A 147 -4.83 14.69 7.53
N ALA A 148 -5.65 14.14 6.63
CA ALA A 148 -6.34 14.92 5.60
C ALA A 148 -7.40 15.85 6.20
N ILE A 149 -8.12 15.39 7.23
CA ILE A 149 -9.08 16.21 7.98
C ILE A 149 -8.32 17.31 8.74
N GLU A 150 -7.29 16.94 9.50
CA GLU A 150 -6.50 17.86 10.31
C GLU A 150 -5.78 18.92 9.48
N SER A 151 -5.36 18.60 8.25
CA SER A 151 -4.75 19.57 7.33
C SER A 151 -5.79 20.50 6.68
N GLY A 152 -7.08 20.29 6.97
CA GLY A 152 -8.18 20.94 6.26
C GLY A 152 -8.15 20.63 4.77
N PHE A 153 -7.69 19.44 4.35
CA PHE A 153 -7.78 18.98 2.96
C PHE A 153 -9.22 18.63 2.60
N LEU A 154 -9.90 17.92 3.51
CA LEU A 154 -11.30 17.54 3.39
C LEU A 154 -12.23 18.61 4.00
N ARG A 155 -12.14 19.86 3.52
CA ARG A 155 -12.85 21.04 4.10
C ARG A 155 -14.37 20.94 4.10
N ASN A 156 -14.93 20.08 3.27
CA ASN A 156 -16.38 19.94 3.12
C ASN A 156 -17.00 19.08 4.23
N ILE A 157 -16.18 18.49 5.11
CA ILE A 157 -16.64 17.73 6.27
C ILE A 157 -16.92 18.71 7.40
N SER A 158 -18.20 18.98 7.64
CA SER A 158 -18.65 19.88 8.71
C SER A 158 -19.02 19.15 10.01
N GLN A 159 -19.40 17.87 9.91
CA GLN A 159 -19.69 17.04 11.07
C GLN A 159 -18.42 16.39 11.65
N GLU A 160 -18.46 16.12 12.95
CA GLU A 160 -17.45 15.29 13.62
C GLU A 160 -17.49 13.86 13.07
N ILE A 161 -16.33 13.25 12.88
CA ILE A 161 -16.21 11.85 12.48
C ILE A 161 -15.94 10.99 13.71
N VAL A 162 -16.71 9.92 13.86
CA VAL A 162 -16.54 8.92 14.91
C VAL A 162 -16.30 7.57 14.25
N PHE A 163 -15.12 7.00 14.53
CA PHE A 163 -14.86 5.62 14.18
C PHE A 163 -15.46 4.67 15.22
N LEU A 164 -16.21 3.68 14.77
CA LEU A 164 -16.60 2.57 15.63
C LEU A 164 -15.36 1.78 16.03
N SER A 165 -15.21 1.57 17.33
CA SER A 165 -14.06 0.87 17.90
C SER A 165 -14.55 -0.38 18.64
N PRO A 166 -14.10 -1.58 18.27
CA PRO A 166 -14.32 -2.78 19.07
C PRO A 166 -13.70 -2.60 20.46
N GLU A 167 -14.35 -3.14 21.49
CA GLU A 167 -13.82 -3.15 22.85
C GLU A 167 -12.56 -4.01 22.95
N GLU A 168 -12.56 -5.13 22.22
CA GLU A 168 -11.40 -6.00 22.08
C GLU A 168 -10.25 -5.26 21.39
N HIS A 169 -9.05 -5.35 21.97
CA HIS A 169 -7.85 -4.70 21.45
C HIS A 169 -7.95 -3.18 21.21
N ARG A 170 -8.94 -2.48 21.80
CA ARG A 170 -9.16 -1.04 21.64
C ARG A 170 -7.90 -0.19 21.88
N SER A 171 -7.16 -0.53 22.93
CA SER A 171 -5.97 0.20 23.37
C SER A 171 -4.79 0.13 22.40
N TYR A 172 -4.81 -0.82 21.46
CA TYR A 172 -3.76 -0.91 20.44
C TYR A 172 -3.96 0.14 19.34
N PHE A 173 -5.19 0.58 19.09
CA PHE A 173 -5.51 1.45 17.96
C PHE A 173 -5.91 2.86 18.43
N CYS A 174 -5.73 3.84 17.56
CA CYS A 174 -6.16 5.22 17.77
C CYS A 174 -7.35 5.54 16.86
N TYR A 175 -8.40 6.16 17.39
CA TYR A 175 -9.67 6.35 16.69
C TYR A 175 -10.09 7.83 16.55
N SER A 176 -9.25 8.76 16.98
CA SER A 176 -9.46 10.20 16.80
C SER A 176 -8.15 10.90 16.41
N ILE A 177 -8.26 12.15 15.95
CA ILE A 177 -7.09 12.99 15.65
C ILE A 177 -6.22 13.13 16.89
N GLU A 178 -6.84 13.38 18.05
CA GLU A 178 -6.17 13.56 19.34
C GLU A 178 -5.43 12.29 19.77
N GLU A 179 -6.10 11.13 19.70
CA GLU A 179 -5.49 9.84 20.03
C GLU A 179 -4.31 9.53 19.09
N CYS A 180 -4.50 9.65 17.78
CA CYS A 180 -3.44 9.35 16.81
C CYS A 180 -2.28 10.35 16.88
N ARG A 181 -2.54 11.61 17.21
CA ARG A 181 -1.50 12.62 17.48
C ARG A 181 -0.72 12.32 18.74
N ALA A 182 -1.38 11.86 19.80
CA ALA A 182 -0.73 11.50 21.05
C ALA A 182 0.17 10.27 20.88
N SER A 183 -0.32 9.24 20.19
CA SER A 183 0.43 7.99 20.00
C SER A 183 1.47 8.06 18.88
N PHE A 184 1.17 8.74 17.77
CA PHE A 184 1.94 8.68 16.52
C PHE A 184 2.15 10.06 15.87
N PRO A 185 2.72 11.06 16.59
CA PRO A 185 2.83 12.43 16.11
C PRO A 185 3.61 12.55 14.79
N GLN A 186 4.70 11.77 14.64
CA GLN A 186 5.54 11.82 13.45
C GLN A 186 4.83 11.31 12.20
N ALA A 187 4.01 10.25 12.33
CA ALA A 187 3.25 9.73 11.19
C ALA A 187 2.10 10.67 10.79
N MET A 188 1.42 11.26 11.78
CA MET A 188 0.43 12.33 11.53
C MET A 188 1.07 13.51 10.80
N ASP A 189 2.27 13.96 11.21
CA ASP A 189 2.99 15.05 10.54
C ASP A 189 3.43 14.69 9.12
N ALA A 190 3.95 13.49 8.90
CA ALA A 190 4.34 13.03 7.57
C ALA A 190 3.14 12.98 6.62
N ALA A 191 2.01 12.41 7.06
CA ALA A 191 0.78 12.37 6.28
C ALA A 191 0.20 13.77 6.04
N LYS A 192 0.20 14.64 7.04
CA LYS A 192 -0.27 16.03 6.93
C LYS A 192 0.56 16.84 5.93
N LYS A 193 1.88 16.64 5.92
CA LYS A 193 2.80 17.30 4.98
C LYS A 193 2.46 17.00 3.52
N PHE A 194 2.06 15.76 3.21
CA PHE A 194 1.59 15.40 1.87
C PHE A 194 0.40 16.25 1.43
N TYR A 195 -0.65 16.37 2.26
CA TYR A 195 -1.82 17.15 1.92
C TYR A 195 -1.56 18.66 1.87
N GLN A 196 -0.76 19.19 2.80
CA GLN A 196 -0.36 20.60 2.80
C GLN A 196 0.41 20.96 1.53
N TYR A 197 1.28 20.06 1.05
CA TYR A 197 1.96 20.23 -0.23
C TYR A 197 0.95 20.35 -1.38
N LEU A 198 -0.03 19.44 -1.48
CA LEU A 198 -1.06 19.51 -2.52
C LEU A 198 -1.85 20.82 -2.45
N GLN A 199 -2.28 21.23 -1.25
CA GLN A 199 -3.00 22.50 -1.06
C GLN A 199 -2.17 23.74 -1.44
N SER A 200 -0.84 23.67 -1.35
CA SER A 200 0.06 24.75 -1.75
C SER A 200 0.19 24.92 -3.26
N ARG A 201 -0.36 24.00 -4.06
CA ARG A 201 -0.26 24.02 -5.52
C ARG A 201 -1.20 25.05 -6.11
N LYS A 202 -0.68 25.76 -7.11
CA LYS A 202 -1.41 26.80 -7.84
C LYS A 202 -1.89 26.22 -9.17
N ILE A 203 -3.02 26.73 -9.63
CA ILE A 203 -3.52 26.42 -10.97
C ILE A 203 -2.50 26.98 -11.98
N LEU A 204 -1.98 26.11 -12.83
CA LEU A 204 -1.06 26.42 -13.92
C LEU A 204 -1.83 26.76 -15.19
N SER A 205 -2.86 25.98 -15.49
CA SER A 205 -3.72 26.13 -16.67
C SER A 205 -5.08 25.48 -16.43
N ILE A 206 -5.99 25.67 -17.38
CA ILE A 206 -7.29 24.99 -17.42
C ILE A 206 -7.35 24.26 -18.77
N VAL A 207 -7.64 22.97 -18.75
CA VAL A 207 -7.81 22.13 -19.96
C VAL A 207 -9.25 21.65 -19.99
N GLY A 208 -10.05 22.17 -20.92
CA GLY A 208 -11.50 22.03 -20.87
C GLY A 208 -12.05 22.73 -19.63
N ASP A 209 -12.77 21.99 -18.77
CA ASP A 209 -13.25 22.47 -17.46
C ASP A 209 -12.40 21.98 -16.29
N THR A 210 -11.25 21.35 -16.56
CA THR A 210 -10.39 20.75 -15.54
C THR A 210 -9.20 21.65 -15.21
N PRO A 211 -9.06 22.13 -13.96
CA PRO A 211 -7.89 22.88 -13.55
C PRO A 211 -6.67 21.95 -13.46
N VAL A 212 -5.57 22.36 -14.07
CA VAL A 212 -4.28 21.68 -14.00
C VAL A 212 -3.41 22.42 -12.99
N TYR A 213 -2.96 21.73 -11.96
CA TYR A 213 -2.11 22.29 -10.90
C TYR A 213 -0.62 22.13 -11.23
N ASN A 214 0.21 23.06 -10.74
CA ASN A 214 1.68 22.99 -10.85
C ASN A 214 2.32 21.97 -9.88
N THR A 215 1.72 20.79 -9.78
CA THR A 215 2.20 19.68 -8.95
C THR A 215 3.52 19.15 -9.50
N ASP A 216 4.57 19.16 -8.67
CA ASP A 216 5.80 18.43 -8.97
C ASP A 216 5.60 16.97 -8.60
N LYS A 217 5.64 16.11 -9.62
CA LYS A 217 5.34 14.68 -9.48
C LYS A 217 6.24 13.98 -8.47
N ASP A 218 7.55 14.24 -8.54
CA ASP A 218 8.53 13.54 -7.70
C ASP A 218 8.37 13.96 -6.23
N THR A 219 8.09 15.24 -5.95
CA THR A 219 7.81 15.73 -4.60
C THR A 219 6.52 15.15 -4.02
N ALA A 220 5.45 15.05 -4.82
CA ALA A 220 4.20 14.44 -4.38
C ALA A 220 4.39 12.97 -4.01
N ILE A 221 5.12 12.21 -4.85
CA ILE A 221 5.43 10.80 -4.60
C ILE A 221 6.34 10.66 -3.38
N LEU A 222 7.34 11.54 -3.22
CA LEU A 222 8.22 11.55 -2.04
C LEU A 222 7.42 11.72 -0.74
N TYR A 223 6.57 12.76 -0.64
CA TYR A 223 5.79 12.97 0.58
C TYR A 223 4.75 11.88 0.84
N MET A 224 4.21 11.27 -0.22
CA MET A 224 3.39 10.07 -0.09
C MET A 224 4.21 8.92 0.50
N TRP A 225 5.41 8.62 -0.02
CA TRP A 225 6.26 7.54 0.52
C TRP A 225 6.76 7.83 1.94
N ASP A 226 7.09 9.08 2.26
CA ASP A 226 7.48 9.48 3.63
C ASP A 226 6.36 9.16 4.62
N ALA A 227 5.13 9.54 4.28
CA ALA A 227 3.95 9.20 5.08
C ALA A 227 3.74 7.70 5.15
N HIS A 228 3.81 7.00 4.02
CA HIS A 228 3.61 5.56 3.98
C HIS A 228 4.65 4.80 4.82
N GLN A 229 5.93 5.17 4.76
CA GLN A 229 6.98 4.55 5.54
C GLN A 229 6.75 4.74 7.04
N ALA A 230 6.40 5.96 7.47
CA ALA A 230 6.08 6.22 8.88
C ALA A 230 4.91 5.34 9.38
N LEU A 231 3.94 5.05 8.52
CA LEU A 231 2.79 4.20 8.81
C LEU A 231 3.11 2.70 8.78
N ILE A 232 3.97 2.28 7.84
CA ILE A 232 4.53 0.92 7.83
C ILE A 232 5.24 0.65 9.15
N ASP A 233 6.04 1.60 9.64
CA ASP A 233 6.85 1.39 10.85
C ASP A 233 5.98 1.24 12.11
N ILE A 234 4.79 1.87 12.14
CA ILE A 234 3.78 1.68 13.18
C ILE A 234 3.00 0.37 13.01
N GLY A 235 2.70 -0.01 11.78
CA GLY A 235 1.91 -1.20 11.47
C GLY A 235 2.70 -2.50 11.53
N LYS A 236 4.02 -2.51 11.30
CA LYS A 236 4.87 -3.70 11.31
C LYS A 236 4.71 -4.58 12.57
N PRO A 237 4.62 -4.01 13.80
CA PRO A 237 4.33 -4.78 15.02
C PRO A 237 3.00 -5.55 15.01
N MET A 238 2.05 -5.23 14.13
CA MET A 238 0.79 -5.98 13.97
C MET A 238 1.00 -7.39 13.39
N PHE A 239 2.22 -7.74 12.98
CA PHE A 239 2.57 -9.09 12.56
C PHE A 239 3.27 -9.89 13.67
N ASN A 240 3.05 -9.55 14.95
CA ASN A 240 3.54 -10.32 16.11
C ASN A 240 2.54 -11.41 16.53
N ASP A 241 2.97 -12.33 17.42
CA ASP A 241 2.17 -13.51 17.82
C ASP A 241 0.77 -13.20 18.39
N ILE A 242 0.53 -11.97 18.89
CA ILE A 242 -0.78 -11.54 19.40
C ILE A 242 -1.77 -11.32 18.23
N PHE A 243 -1.27 -10.83 17.10
CA PHE A 243 -2.03 -10.48 15.90
C PHE A 243 -1.72 -11.41 14.71
N GLN A 244 -1.18 -12.61 15.00
CA GLN A 244 -0.76 -13.59 14.02
C GLN A 244 -1.57 -14.88 14.12
N TYR A 245 -2.09 -15.26 12.95
CA TYR A 245 -2.61 -16.59 12.68
C TYR A 245 -2.13 -17.06 11.29
N SER A 246 -1.12 -16.37 10.73
CA SER A 246 -0.44 -16.72 9.49
C SER A 246 0.66 -17.74 9.76
N SER A 247 0.91 -18.62 8.79
CA SER A 247 2.03 -19.56 8.83
C SER A 247 3.37 -18.82 8.91
N ALA A 248 4.44 -19.51 9.32
CA ALA A 248 5.78 -18.92 9.33
C ALA A 248 6.17 -18.41 7.94
N THR A 249 5.86 -19.18 6.89
CA THR A 249 6.09 -18.78 5.49
C THR A 249 5.39 -17.49 5.09
N GLU A 250 4.11 -17.31 5.45
CA GLU A 250 3.37 -16.07 5.15
C GLU A 250 3.93 -14.87 5.93
N ARG A 251 4.33 -15.08 7.18
CA ARG A 251 4.97 -14.04 8.00
C ARG A 251 6.32 -13.61 7.39
N ASP A 252 7.15 -14.56 7.00
CA ASP A 252 8.47 -14.28 6.42
C ASP A 252 8.33 -13.59 5.06
N PHE A 253 7.42 -14.05 4.21
CA PHE A 253 7.06 -13.35 2.97
C PHE A 253 6.61 -11.91 3.25
N THR A 254 5.76 -11.69 4.26
CA THR A 254 5.27 -10.36 4.62
C THR A 254 6.41 -9.42 5.00
N PHE A 255 7.34 -9.86 5.86
CA PHE A 255 8.49 -9.03 6.24
C PHE A 255 9.45 -8.78 5.06
N ASN A 256 9.71 -9.80 4.24
CA ASN A 256 10.53 -9.67 3.04
C ASN A 256 9.91 -8.67 2.04
N PHE A 257 8.59 -8.76 1.84
CA PHE A 257 7.82 -7.88 0.99
C PHE A 257 7.86 -6.43 1.51
N LEU A 258 7.57 -6.20 2.80
CA LEU A 258 7.62 -4.86 3.39
C LEU A 258 9.02 -4.24 3.32
N LEU A 259 10.08 -5.04 3.47
CA LEU A 259 11.45 -4.58 3.27
C LEU A 259 11.70 -4.17 1.80
N ALA A 260 11.24 -4.95 0.83
CA ALA A 260 11.33 -4.60 -0.59
C ALA A 260 10.57 -3.30 -0.93
N ILE A 261 9.45 -3.03 -0.24
CA ILE A 261 8.74 -1.75 -0.34
C ILE A 261 9.60 -0.57 0.13
N GLU A 262 10.49 -0.74 1.11
CA GLU A 262 11.43 0.34 1.49
C GLU A 262 12.43 0.70 0.38
N PHE A 263 12.84 -0.29 -0.43
CA PHE A 263 13.65 -0.03 -1.63
C PHE A 263 12.85 0.75 -2.68
N CYS A 264 11.56 0.41 -2.85
CA CYS A 264 10.62 1.12 -3.72
C CYS A 264 10.40 2.58 -3.29
N ALA A 265 10.19 2.80 -1.99
CA ALA A 265 10.05 4.13 -1.41
C ALA A 265 11.30 4.98 -1.68
N ALA A 266 12.49 4.43 -1.41
CA ALA A 266 13.75 5.12 -1.65
C ALA A 266 13.95 5.51 -3.12
N ALA A 267 13.51 4.66 -4.07
CA ALA A 267 13.59 4.96 -5.50
C ALA A 267 12.47 5.91 -6.00
N ILE A 268 11.59 6.39 -5.11
CA ILE A 268 10.43 7.20 -5.45
C ILE A 268 9.60 6.44 -6.52
N TYR A 269 9.31 5.16 -6.22
CA TYR A 269 8.55 4.31 -7.12
C TYR A 269 7.17 4.93 -7.40
N ARG A 270 6.72 4.85 -8.66
CA ARG A 270 5.46 5.47 -9.07
C ARG A 270 4.30 4.57 -8.66
N SER A 271 3.52 4.99 -7.67
CA SER A 271 2.35 4.26 -7.14
C SER A 271 1.04 4.63 -7.85
N PHE A 272 1.10 4.83 -9.16
CA PHE A 272 -0.06 5.08 -10.01
C PHE A 272 -0.84 3.79 -10.27
N PHE A 273 -2.06 3.91 -10.78
CA PHE A 273 -2.94 2.77 -11.00
C PHE A 273 -2.26 1.64 -11.79
N GLU A 274 -1.74 1.95 -12.98
CA GLU A 274 -1.18 0.93 -13.89
C GLU A 274 0.08 0.27 -13.32
N SER A 275 1.01 1.04 -12.75
CA SER A 275 2.24 0.50 -12.17
C SER A 275 1.97 -0.32 -10.91
N SER A 276 1.02 0.11 -10.08
CA SER A 276 0.61 -0.63 -8.89
C SER A 276 -0.19 -1.89 -9.24
N ALA A 277 -1.07 -1.83 -10.23
CA ALA A 277 -1.80 -3.00 -10.71
C ALA A 277 -0.83 -4.07 -11.25
N GLU A 278 0.14 -3.66 -12.06
CA GLU A 278 1.17 -4.56 -12.60
C GLU A 278 2.02 -5.20 -11.49
N PHE A 279 2.42 -4.40 -10.49
CA PHE A 279 3.14 -4.88 -9.32
C PHE A 279 2.39 -5.97 -8.54
N LEU A 280 1.07 -5.84 -8.42
CA LEU A 280 0.25 -6.77 -7.64
C LEU A 280 -0.12 -8.05 -8.39
N VAL A 281 0.24 -8.18 -9.68
CA VAL A 281 0.09 -9.45 -10.41
C VAL A 281 0.99 -10.53 -9.80
N GLY A 282 2.19 -10.16 -9.36
CA GLY A 282 3.11 -11.09 -8.68
C GLY A 282 2.79 -11.32 -7.20
N PHE A 283 1.78 -10.65 -6.63
CA PHE A 283 1.46 -10.86 -5.21
C PHE A 283 0.64 -12.14 -5.02
N PRO A 284 1.03 -13.04 -4.08
CA PRO A 284 0.40 -14.36 -3.92
C PRO A 284 -1.12 -14.30 -3.79
N HIS A 285 -1.81 -15.10 -4.60
CA HIS A 285 -3.26 -15.13 -4.73
C HIS A 285 -3.99 -15.69 -3.50
N ARG A 286 -3.27 -16.38 -2.61
CA ARG A 286 -3.75 -16.89 -1.32
C ARG A 286 -2.71 -16.61 -0.22
N PRO A 287 -3.07 -16.71 1.06
CA PRO A 287 -2.09 -16.75 2.14
C PRO A 287 -1.19 -17.98 1.96
N LEU A 288 0.10 -17.81 2.25
CA LEU A 288 1.07 -18.89 2.22
C LEU A 288 0.92 -19.76 3.46
N THR A 289 1.31 -21.01 3.31
CA THR A 289 1.33 -22.05 4.34
C THR A 289 2.75 -22.57 4.52
N ASP A 290 3.00 -23.30 5.60
CA ASP A 290 4.33 -23.86 5.85
C ASP A 290 4.70 -24.99 4.88
N GLU A 291 3.74 -25.49 4.09
CA GLU A 291 3.99 -26.43 2.98
C GLU A 291 4.54 -25.74 1.72
N ASP A 292 4.40 -24.41 1.62
CA ASP A 292 4.87 -23.63 0.46
C ASP A 292 6.38 -23.32 0.54
N ASP A 293 7.05 -23.70 1.63
CA ASP A 293 8.50 -23.59 1.87
C ASP A 293 9.10 -25.00 2.10
N PRO A 294 10.26 -25.36 1.49
CA PRO A 294 11.14 -24.56 0.62
C PRO A 294 10.83 -24.67 -0.88
N ILE A 295 9.86 -25.51 -1.27
CA ILE A 295 9.55 -25.76 -2.67
C ILE A 295 8.30 -24.99 -3.05
N LEU A 296 8.47 -23.93 -3.84
CA LEU A 296 7.33 -23.14 -4.32
C LEU A 296 6.35 -24.04 -5.09
N PRO A 297 5.09 -24.12 -4.64
CA PRO A 297 4.11 -25.06 -5.16
C PRO A 297 3.74 -24.78 -6.63
N SER A 298 3.16 -25.77 -7.31
CA SER A 298 2.80 -25.65 -8.72
C SER A 298 1.60 -24.74 -8.99
N ASP A 299 0.76 -24.47 -7.98
CA ASP A 299 -0.41 -23.57 -8.07
C ASP A 299 -0.03 -22.09 -8.12
N LEU A 300 1.16 -21.71 -7.63
CA LEU A 300 1.70 -20.37 -7.81
C LEU A 300 2.18 -20.15 -9.25
N ASN A 301 1.73 -19.05 -9.84
CA ASN A 301 2.13 -18.65 -11.18
C ASN A 301 3.58 -18.13 -11.21
N ILE A 302 4.13 -17.98 -12.42
CA ILE A 302 5.54 -17.58 -12.63
C ILE A 302 5.84 -16.23 -11.95
N ARG A 303 4.92 -15.27 -12.01
CA ARG A 303 5.11 -13.94 -11.41
C ARG A 303 5.05 -13.96 -9.89
N GLU A 304 4.23 -14.84 -9.31
CA GLU A 304 4.19 -15.04 -7.86
C GLU A 304 5.49 -15.62 -7.33
N LYS A 305 5.97 -16.70 -7.98
CA LYS A 305 7.24 -17.33 -7.64
C LYS A 305 8.41 -16.36 -7.76
N ALA A 306 8.39 -15.58 -8.83
CA ALA A 306 9.36 -14.54 -9.08
C ALA A 306 9.39 -13.47 -7.98
N LEU A 307 8.23 -12.89 -7.64
CA LEU A 307 8.15 -11.88 -6.60
C LEU A 307 8.65 -12.45 -5.27
N MET A 308 8.16 -13.62 -4.87
CA MET A 308 8.58 -14.30 -3.63
C MET A 308 10.11 -14.51 -3.60
N SER A 309 10.68 -15.01 -4.69
CA SER A 309 12.13 -15.23 -4.80
C SER A 309 12.91 -13.91 -4.69
N SER A 310 12.45 -12.86 -5.39
CA SER A 310 13.10 -11.55 -5.40
C SER A 310 13.06 -10.87 -4.03
N VAL A 311 11.91 -10.88 -3.34
CA VAL A 311 11.82 -10.24 -2.02
C VAL A 311 12.64 -10.98 -0.97
N THR A 312 12.67 -12.32 -1.03
CA THR A 312 13.51 -13.14 -0.16
C THR A 312 14.99 -12.88 -0.41
N LEU A 313 15.41 -12.78 -1.68
CA LEU A 313 16.80 -12.47 -2.03
C LEU A 313 17.22 -11.08 -1.53
N ILE A 314 16.38 -10.05 -1.72
CA ILE A 314 16.62 -8.70 -1.20
C ILE A 314 16.78 -8.73 0.32
N SER A 315 15.90 -9.47 1.01
CA SER A 315 15.92 -9.61 2.46
C SER A 315 17.19 -10.29 2.96
N ASN A 316 17.56 -11.43 2.36
CA ASN A 316 18.77 -12.15 2.69
C ASN A 316 20.03 -11.29 2.50
N ILE A 317 20.15 -10.57 1.38
CA ILE A 317 21.28 -9.67 1.15
C ILE A 317 21.31 -8.54 2.19
N ASN A 318 20.15 -7.96 2.51
CA ASN A 318 20.08 -6.91 3.53
C ASN A 318 20.46 -7.43 4.91
N GLN A 319 20.02 -8.64 5.28
CA GLN A 319 20.38 -9.29 6.55
C GLN A 319 21.87 -9.61 6.61
N MET A 320 22.44 -10.22 5.55
CA MET A 320 23.87 -10.54 5.46
C MET A 320 24.77 -9.30 5.58
N THR A 321 24.27 -8.14 5.18
CA THR A 321 25.00 -6.87 5.27
C THR A 321 24.66 -6.06 6.54
N GLY A 322 23.90 -6.65 7.48
CA GLY A 322 23.48 -5.98 8.70
C GLY A 322 22.66 -4.71 8.46
N GLY A 323 21.85 -4.68 7.40
CA GLY A 323 21.06 -3.51 6.98
C GLY A 323 21.83 -2.46 6.15
N SER A 324 23.13 -2.68 5.90
CA SER A 324 23.93 -1.74 5.13
C SER A 324 23.48 -1.65 3.66
N PHE A 325 22.93 -2.73 3.10
CA PHE A 325 22.43 -2.75 1.72
C PHE A 325 21.33 -1.68 1.50
N LEU A 326 20.28 -1.69 2.32
CA LEU A 326 19.23 -0.68 2.26
C LEU A 326 19.76 0.73 2.58
N THR A 327 20.67 0.84 3.55
CA THR A 327 21.26 2.13 3.93
C THR A 327 22.02 2.77 2.77
N VAL A 328 22.83 1.99 2.05
CA VAL A 328 23.58 2.46 0.87
C VAL A 328 22.61 2.76 -0.28
N TRP A 329 21.57 1.94 -0.48
CA TRP A 329 20.53 2.20 -1.46
C TRP A 329 19.84 3.55 -1.24
N LYS A 330 19.33 3.81 -0.01
CA LYS A 330 18.71 5.09 0.37
C LYS A 330 19.65 6.28 0.09
N LYS A 331 20.94 6.15 0.42
CA LYS A 331 21.95 7.18 0.11
C LYS A 331 22.10 7.39 -1.40
N ALA A 332 22.20 6.31 -2.18
CA ALA A 332 22.35 6.38 -3.64
C ALA A 332 21.15 7.04 -4.32
N MET A 333 19.93 6.72 -3.88
CA MET A 333 18.71 7.33 -4.43
C MET A 333 18.57 8.82 -4.09
N ASN A 334 19.22 9.30 -3.01
CA ASN A 334 19.22 10.72 -2.66
C ASN A 334 20.26 11.56 -3.41
N VAL A 335 21.12 10.95 -4.24
CA VAL A 335 22.18 11.68 -4.96
C VAL A 335 21.61 12.54 -6.10
N SER A 336 20.70 12.01 -6.91
CA SER A 336 20.16 12.73 -8.07
C SER A 336 18.87 12.11 -8.61
N LYS A 337 18.16 12.83 -9.48
CA LYS A 337 17.02 12.27 -10.24
C LYS A 337 17.42 11.11 -11.16
N ILE A 338 18.67 11.07 -11.63
CA ILE A 338 19.20 9.99 -12.48
C ILE A 338 19.31 8.70 -11.66
N THR A 339 19.86 8.77 -10.46
CA THR A 339 19.98 7.57 -9.60
C THR A 339 18.61 7.03 -9.19
N GLN A 340 17.63 7.90 -8.92
CA GLN A 340 16.24 7.49 -8.69
C GLN A 340 15.61 6.82 -9.92
N PHE A 341 15.87 7.33 -11.12
CA PHE A 341 15.39 6.71 -12.36
C PHE A 341 15.98 5.32 -12.57
N LEU A 342 17.30 5.17 -12.42
CA LEU A 342 17.97 3.87 -12.49
C LEU A 342 17.47 2.92 -11.40
N GLY A 343 17.24 3.43 -10.19
CA GLY A 343 16.66 2.66 -9.10
C GLY A 343 15.28 2.08 -9.44
N ARG A 344 14.39 2.90 -10.03
CA ARG A 344 13.08 2.41 -10.50
C ARG A 344 13.20 1.34 -11.59
N LEU A 345 14.16 1.48 -12.50
CA LEU A 345 14.39 0.48 -13.56
C LEU A 345 14.86 -0.85 -12.97
N ILE A 346 15.78 -0.81 -11.99
CA ILE A 346 16.22 -2.00 -11.26
C ILE A 346 15.04 -2.66 -10.55
N ILE A 347 14.22 -1.88 -9.85
CA ILE A 347 13.04 -2.39 -9.13
C ILE A 347 12.04 -3.02 -10.09
N ASN A 348 11.76 -2.38 -11.23
CA ASN A 348 10.89 -2.96 -12.24
C ASN A 348 11.45 -4.30 -12.72
N ASN A 349 12.73 -4.39 -13.04
CA ASN A 349 13.30 -5.63 -13.56
C ASN A 349 13.35 -6.76 -12.52
N LEU A 350 13.51 -6.43 -11.23
CA LEU A 350 13.57 -7.40 -10.15
C LEU A 350 12.19 -7.86 -9.66
N LEU A 351 11.24 -6.93 -9.55
CA LEU A 351 9.94 -7.17 -8.91
C LEU A 351 8.79 -7.30 -9.91
N LEU A 352 8.93 -6.75 -11.13
CA LEU A 352 7.97 -6.88 -12.22
C LEU A 352 8.59 -7.77 -13.30
N ILE A 353 8.56 -9.08 -13.10
CA ILE A 353 9.02 -9.98 -14.16
C ILE A 353 8.06 -9.84 -15.36
N PRO A 354 8.56 -9.47 -16.55
CA PRO A 354 7.71 -9.23 -17.71
C PRO A 354 6.87 -10.46 -18.06
N ASN A 355 5.67 -10.21 -18.61
CA ASN A 355 4.94 -11.26 -19.31
C ASN A 355 5.84 -11.72 -20.47
N THR A 356 6.16 -13.00 -20.50
CA THR A 356 6.78 -13.61 -21.68
C THR A 356 5.71 -14.05 -22.65
#